data_AF-A0A849IJX1-F1
#
_entry.id   AF-A0A849IJX1-F1
#
_cell.length_a   1.000
_cell.length_b   1.000
_cell.length_c   1.000
_cell.angle_alpha   90.00
_cell.angle_beta   90.00
_cell.angle_gamma   90.00
#
_symmetry.space_group_name_H-M   'P 1'
#
loop_
_entity.id
_entity.type
_entity.pdbx_description
1 polymer ?
#
loop_
_entity_poly.entity_id
_entity_poly.type
_entity_poly.pdbx_seq_one_letter_code
_entity_poly.pdbx_strand_id
1 'polypeptide(L)'
;MKFLFDLFPVILFFGTYQIFPFFGPRADAMYYATGVVIAATFFQIVWVYFRHRKVDVMLWLSFGIVLLLGGATLFLHDKTYIMWKPSILYWCFSAVLFVSATFFDRNLIQAMMQKQMSAPKPIWDRLNLSWIVFFALMGCANLYVARHYSESTWVNFKMFGTLGLMLVFVLAQSAMLSKYIEEKE
;
A
#
# COMPACT_ATOMS: atom_id res chain seq x y z
N MET A 1 -19.75 6.77 -24.62
CA MET A 1 -18.70 7.81 -24.84
C MET A 1 -17.96 8.20 -23.57
N LYS A 2 -18.64 8.50 -22.45
CA LYS A 2 -17.99 8.88 -21.17
C LYS A 2 -17.02 7.82 -20.62
N PHE A 3 -17.42 6.55 -20.63
CA PHE A 3 -16.59 5.43 -20.16
C PHE A 3 -15.26 5.29 -20.91
N LEU A 4 -15.27 5.40 -22.25
CA LEU A 4 -14.04 5.36 -23.08
C LEU A 4 -13.13 6.57 -22.79
N PHE A 5 -13.71 7.72 -22.46
CA PHE A 5 -12.98 8.92 -22.07
C PHE A 5 -12.36 8.78 -20.68
N ASP A 6 -13.06 8.16 -19.73
CA ASP A 6 -12.56 7.94 -18.36
C ASP A 6 -11.50 6.82 -18.30
N LEU A 7 -11.54 5.87 -19.25
CA LEU A 7 -10.57 4.77 -19.35
C LEU A 7 -9.27 5.19 -20.06
N PHE A 8 -9.29 6.27 -20.85
CA PHE A 8 -8.16 6.72 -21.67
C PHE A 8 -6.89 7.00 -20.85
N PRO A 9 -6.93 7.73 -19.71
CA PRO A 9 -5.75 7.96 -18.88
C PRO A 9 -5.25 6.65 -18.25
N VAL A 10 -6.14 5.74 -17.88
CA VAL A 10 -5.79 4.45 -17.28
C VAL A 10 -5.10 3.54 -18.30
N ILE A 11 -5.62 3.50 -19.53
CA ILE A 11 -5.00 2.76 -20.64
C ILE A 11 -3.62 3.32 -20.96
N LEU A 12 -3.47 4.66 -21.00
CA LEU A 12 -2.17 5.30 -21.24
C LEU A 12 -1.19 5.08 -20.09
N PHE A 13 -1.66 5.07 -18.84
CA PHE A 13 -0.85 4.71 -17.68
C PHE A 13 -0.28 3.30 -17.84
N PHE A 14 -1.17 2.32 -18.09
CA PHE A 14 -0.78 0.92 -18.23
C PHE A 14 0.10 0.69 -19.44
N GLY A 15 -0.24 1.27 -20.59
CA GLY A 15 0.54 1.17 -21.82
C GLY A 15 1.94 1.76 -21.65
N THR A 16 2.05 2.96 -21.09
CA THR A 16 3.35 3.59 -20.83
C THR A 16 4.13 2.76 -19.80
N TYR A 17 3.53 2.38 -18.68
CA TYR A 17 4.17 1.57 -17.65
C TYR A 17 4.68 0.21 -18.17
N GLN A 18 3.97 -0.41 -19.12
CA GLN A 18 4.33 -1.71 -19.67
C GLN A 18 5.39 -1.63 -20.79
N ILE A 19 5.41 -0.53 -21.56
CA ILE A 19 6.30 -0.36 -22.72
C ILE A 19 7.60 0.36 -22.34
N PHE A 20 7.57 1.31 -21.41
CA PHE A 20 8.77 2.05 -20.96
C PHE A 20 9.92 1.16 -20.43
N PRO A 21 9.66 0.03 -19.75
CA PRO A 21 10.68 -0.94 -19.36
C PRO A 21 11.50 -1.54 -20.53
N PHE A 22 11.01 -1.40 -21.77
CA PHE A 22 11.69 -1.85 -22.98
C PHE A 22 12.73 -0.83 -23.48
N PHE A 23 12.58 0.44 -23.11
CA PHE A 23 13.41 1.56 -23.57
C PHE A 23 14.26 2.19 -22.44
N GLY A 24 14.02 1.85 -21.18
CA GLY A 24 14.75 2.38 -20.04
C GLY A 24 14.46 1.67 -18.71
N PRO A 25 15.04 2.14 -17.60
CA PRO A 25 14.87 1.54 -16.28
C PRO A 25 13.40 1.58 -15.81
N ARG A 26 12.89 0.45 -15.28
CA ARG A 26 11.52 0.34 -14.71
C ARG A 26 11.23 1.34 -13.60
N ALA A 27 12.25 1.79 -12.88
CA ALA A 27 12.13 2.82 -11.85
C ALA A 27 11.61 4.13 -12.44
N ASP A 28 12.01 4.46 -13.67
CA ASP A 28 11.60 5.69 -14.33
C ASP A 28 10.23 5.57 -15.01
N ALA A 29 9.86 4.34 -15.40
CA ALA A 29 8.58 4.04 -16.04
C ALA A 29 7.36 4.54 -15.25
N MET A 30 7.42 4.50 -13.91
CA MET A 30 6.33 5.00 -13.07
C MET A 30 6.22 6.53 -13.10
N TYR A 31 7.35 7.25 -13.17
CA TYR A 31 7.36 8.73 -13.27
C TYR A 31 6.91 9.18 -14.66
N TYR A 32 7.40 8.54 -15.72
CA TYR A 32 6.97 8.83 -17.09
C TYR A 32 5.50 8.47 -17.31
N ALA A 33 5.03 7.32 -16.80
CA ALA A 33 3.60 6.97 -16.86
C ALA A 33 2.73 7.98 -16.12
N THR A 34 3.16 8.44 -14.93
CA THR A 34 2.43 9.47 -14.17
C THR A 34 2.41 10.82 -14.90
N GLY A 35 3.54 11.23 -15.49
CA GLY A 35 3.64 12.44 -16.30
C GLY A 35 2.78 12.38 -17.56
N VAL A 36 2.77 11.24 -18.27
CA VAL A 36 1.92 10.99 -19.44
C VAL A 36 0.45 11.02 -19.08
N VAL A 37 0.06 10.46 -17.92
CA VAL A 37 -1.32 10.56 -17.43
C VAL A 37 -1.71 12.00 -17.15
N ILE A 38 -0.88 12.77 -16.45
CA ILE A 38 -1.17 14.18 -16.15
C ILE A 38 -1.32 14.98 -17.46
N ALA A 39 -0.40 14.79 -18.41
CA ALA A 39 -0.46 15.45 -19.72
C ALA A 39 -1.70 15.03 -20.52
N ALA A 40 -2.01 13.74 -20.58
CA ALA A 40 -3.18 13.22 -21.28
C ALA A 40 -4.49 13.75 -20.69
N THR A 41 -4.59 13.77 -19.35
CA THR A 41 -5.77 14.28 -18.65
C THR A 41 -5.93 15.79 -18.86
N PHE A 42 -4.82 16.54 -18.92
CA PHE A 42 -4.81 17.95 -19.26
C PHE A 42 -5.28 18.20 -20.71
N PHE A 43 -4.74 17.48 -21.69
CA PHE A 43 -5.18 17.57 -23.09
C PHE A 43 -6.65 17.17 -23.26
N GLN A 44 -7.12 16.18 -22.50
CA GLN A 44 -8.50 15.73 -22.50
C GLN A 44 -9.45 16.84 -21.99
N ILE A 45 -9.07 17.57 -20.94
CA ILE A 45 -9.81 18.75 -20.45
C ILE A 45 -9.83 19.86 -21.50
N VAL A 46 -8.67 20.19 -22.10
CA VAL A 46 -8.56 21.24 -23.11
C VAL A 46 -9.43 20.92 -24.33
N TRP A 47 -9.42 19.68 -24.79
CA TRP A 47 -10.25 19.21 -25.90
C TRP A 47 -11.75 19.30 -25.60
N VAL A 48 -12.17 18.88 -24.40
CA VAL A 48 -13.58 18.95 -23.96
C VAL A 48 -14.02 20.40 -23.79
N TYR A 49 -13.15 21.26 -23.26
CA TYR A 49 -13.40 22.68 -23.10
C TYR A 49 -13.63 23.37 -24.45
N PHE A 50 -12.79 23.09 -25.45
CA PHE A 50 -12.94 23.63 -26.81
C PHE A 50 -14.17 23.09 -27.54
N ARG A 51 -14.52 21.80 -27.37
CA ARG A 51 -15.62 21.16 -28.11
C ARG A 51 -17.00 21.42 -27.50
N HIS A 52 -17.11 21.41 -26.17
CA HIS A 52 -18.40 21.38 -25.47
C HIS A 52 -18.65 22.59 -24.55
N ARG A 53 -17.67 23.50 -24.34
CA ARG A 53 -17.72 24.70 -23.46
C ARG A 53 -18.15 24.47 -21.99
N LYS A 54 -18.60 23.27 -21.62
CA LYS A 54 -18.95 22.84 -20.27
C LYS A 54 -18.11 21.61 -19.94
N VAL A 55 -17.14 21.78 -19.07
CA VAL A 55 -16.37 20.65 -18.51
C VAL A 55 -17.14 20.12 -17.32
N ASP A 56 -17.37 18.81 -17.30
CA ASP A 56 -18.09 18.15 -16.22
C ASP A 56 -17.30 18.28 -14.90
N VAL A 57 -17.99 18.56 -13.80
CA VAL A 57 -17.38 18.74 -12.46
C VAL A 57 -16.60 17.47 -12.06
N MET A 58 -17.10 16.30 -12.46
CA MET A 58 -16.45 15.01 -12.25
C MET A 58 -15.05 14.95 -12.89
N LEU A 59 -14.86 15.58 -14.06
CA LEU A 59 -13.60 15.57 -14.80
C LEU A 59 -12.58 16.53 -14.18
N TRP A 60 -13.03 17.69 -13.70
CA TRP A 60 -12.22 18.62 -12.90
C TRP A 60 -11.78 18.00 -11.58
N LEU A 61 -12.67 17.27 -10.91
CA LEU A 61 -12.36 16.60 -9.64
C LEU A 61 -11.32 15.49 -9.84
N SER A 62 -11.49 14.66 -10.87
CA SER A 62 -10.51 13.64 -11.25
C SER A 62 -9.14 14.24 -11.61
N PHE A 63 -9.11 15.33 -12.36
CA PHE A 63 -7.86 16.03 -12.67
C PHE A 63 -7.21 16.63 -11.44
N GLY A 64 -7.98 17.24 -10.53
CA GLY A 64 -7.48 17.73 -9.25
C GLY A 64 -6.83 16.62 -8.43
N ILE A 65 -7.45 15.44 -8.37
CA ILE A 65 -6.91 14.25 -7.68
C ILE A 65 -5.63 13.75 -8.36
N VAL A 66 -5.63 13.64 -9.69
CA VAL A 66 -4.45 13.19 -10.47
C VAL A 66 -3.30 14.19 -10.37
N LEU A 67 -3.59 15.49 -10.38
CA LEU A 67 -2.60 16.55 -10.24
C LEU A 67 -2.05 16.63 -8.81
N LEU A 68 -2.89 16.45 -7.78
CA LEU A 68 -2.44 16.42 -6.38
C LEU A 68 -1.62 15.16 -6.07
N LEU A 69 -2.14 13.98 -6.40
CA LEU A 69 -1.47 12.71 -6.10
C LEU A 69 -0.29 12.46 -7.03
N GLY A 70 -0.46 12.68 -8.33
CA GLY A 70 0.60 12.52 -9.34
C GLY A 70 1.63 13.64 -9.26
N GLY A 71 1.19 14.88 -9.02
CA GLY A 71 2.08 16.01 -8.76
C GLY A 71 2.87 15.83 -7.47
N ALA A 72 2.28 15.35 -6.37
CA ALA A 72 3.05 15.00 -5.17
C ALA A 72 4.06 13.87 -5.44
N THR A 73 3.74 12.92 -6.32
CA THR A 73 4.65 11.85 -6.74
C THR A 73 5.84 12.39 -7.55
N LEU A 74 5.62 13.40 -8.39
CA LEU A 74 6.65 14.09 -9.17
C LEU A 74 7.43 15.12 -8.35
N PHE A 75 6.79 15.83 -7.42
CA PHE A 75 7.39 16.93 -6.68
C PHE A 75 8.26 16.46 -5.53
N LEU A 76 7.97 15.29 -4.94
CA LEU A 76 8.74 14.80 -3.81
C LEU A 76 10.16 14.34 -4.16
N HIS A 77 10.50 14.08 -5.43
CA HIS A 77 11.86 13.82 -5.99
C HIS A 77 12.90 13.09 -5.11
N ASP A 78 12.46 12.33 -4.10
CA ASP A 78 13.33 11.78 -3.07
C ASP A 78 12.93 10.32 -2.83
N LYS A 79 13.67 9.43 -3.50
CA LYS A 79 13.51 7.97 -3.41
C LYS A 79 13.50 7.49 -1.96
N THR A 80 14.19 8.20 -1.07
CA THR A 80 14.27 7.87 0.35
C THR A 80 12.92 8.08 1.04
N TYR A 81 12.13 9.09 0.70
CA TYR A 81 10.83 9.34 1.36
C TYR A 81 9.76 8.31 0.99
N ILE A 82 9.77 7.81 -0.26
CA ILE A 82 8.84 6.77 -0.73
C ILE A 82 9.13 5.42 -0.06
N MET A 83 10.41 5.09 0.16
CA MET A 83 10.81 3.83 0.80
C MET A 83 10.57 3.81 2.32
N TRP A 84 10.51 4.97 2.97
CA TRP A 84 10.27 5.09 4.41
C TRP A 84 8.79 5.07 4.82
N LYS A 85 7.87 5.49 3.92
CA LYS A 85 6.41 5.48 4.16
C LYS A 85 5.91 4.15 4.77
N PRO A 86 6.25 2.96 4.21
CA PRO A 86 5.81 1.68 4.76
C PRO A 86 6.40 1.38 6.14
N SER A 87 7.68 1.68 6.38
CA SER A 87 8.34 1.42 7.67
C SER A 87 7.72 2.20 8.82
N ILE A 88 7.44 3.48 8.61
CA ILE A 88 6.78 4.33 9.61
C ILE A 88 5.39 3.76 9.93
N LEU A 89 4.66 3.33 8.90
CA LEU A 89 3.31 2.79 9.05
C LEU A 89 3.32 1.47 9.85
N TYR A 90 4.27 0.57 9.57
CA TYR A 90 4.45 -0.65 10.36
C TYR A 90 4.81 -0.37 11.82
N TRP A 91 5.70 0.59 12.08
CA TRP A 91 6.04 0.99 13.45
C TRP A 91 4.88 1.67 14.17
N CYS A 92 4.08 2.49 13.48
CA CYS A 92 2.86 3.04 14.03
C CYS A 92 1.88 1.94 14.43
N PHE A 93 1.66 0.93 13.58
CA PHE A 93 0.80 -0.22 13.96
C PHE A 93 1.35 -0.97 15.17
N SER A 94 2.66 -1.25 15.20
CA SER A 94 3.31 -1.88 16.34
C SER A 94 3.13 -1.07 17.63
N ALA A 95 3.34 0.26 17.57
CA ALA A 95 3.17 1.17 18.70
C ALA A 95 1.71 1.26 19.17
N VAL A 96 0.75 1.34 18.25
CA VAL A 96 -0.69 1.37 18.59
C VAL A 96 -1.11 0.07 19.28
N LEU A 97 -0.69 -1.08 18.74
CA LEU A 97 -0.97 -2.39 19.35
C LEU A 97 -0.32 -2.53 20.74
N PHE A 98 0.90 -2.02 20.91
CA PHE A 98 1.61 -2.03 22.18
C PHE A 98 0.95 -1.11 23.20
N VAL A 99 0.70 0.15 22.85
CA VAL A 99 0.08 1.14 23.74
C VAL A 99 -1.34 0.71 24.10
N SER A 100 -2.13 0.19 23.15
CA SER A 100 -3.49 -0.29 23.46
C SER A 100 -3.48 -1.48 24.42
N ALA A 101 -2.53 -2.40 24.27
CA ALA A 101 -2.43 -3.53 25.17
C ALA A 101 -1.91 -3.15 26.56
N THR A 102 -0.91 -2.25 26.65
CA THR A 102 -0.25 -1.92 27.94
C THR A 102 -0.94 -0.80 28.71
N PHE A 103 -1.47 0.23 28.04
CA PHE A 103 -2.09 1.39 28.71
C PHE A 103 -3.61 1.31 28.81
N PHE A 104 -4.27 0.64 27.87
CA PHE A 104 -5.73 0.52 27.86
C PHE A 104 -6.24 -0.84 28.31
N ASP A 105 -5.35 -1.82 28.58
CA ASP A 105 -5.69 -3.23 28.79
C ASP A 105 -6.63 -3.78 27.70
N ARG A 106 -6.57 -3.19 26.50
CA ARG A 106 -7.42 -3.55 25.36
C ARG A 106 -6.57 -4.17 24.28
N ASN A 107 -6.65 -5.49 24.23
CA ASN A 107 -6.06 -6.28 23.17
C ASN A 107 -6.88 -6.08 21.88
N LEU A 108 -6.37 -5.25 20.96
CA LEU A 108 -7.08 -4.90 19.72
C LEU A 108 -7.28 -6.12 18.82
N ILE A 109 -6.30 -7.03 18.79
CA ILE A 109 -6.42 -8.27 18.01
C ILE A 109 -7.54 -9.14 18.60
N GLN A 110 -7.64 -9.25 19.92
CA GLN A 110 -8.77 -9.89 20.58
C GLN A 110 -10.09 -9.20 20.23
N ALA A 111 -10.18 -7.87 20.30
CA ALA A 111 -11.43 -7.15 20.00
C ALA A 111 -11.93 -7.40 18.56
N MET A 112 -11.01 -7.56 17.61
CA MET A 112 -11.32 -7.85 16.20
C MET A 112 -11.72 -9.31 15.98
N MET A 113 -11.02 -10.26 16.61
CA MET A 113 -11.17 -11.70 16.33
C MET A 113 -12.04 -12.47 17.34
N GLN A 114 -12.34 -11.90 18.51
CA GLN A 114 -13.16 -12.56 19.56
C GLN A 114 -14.57 -12.93 19.09
N LYS A 115 -15.08 -12.25 18.04
CA LYS A 115 -16.38 -12.56 17.44
C LYS A 115 -16.36 -13.84 16.61
N GLN A 116 -15.17 -14.25 16.16
CA GLN A 116 -14.97 -15.40 15.27
C GLN A 116 -14.43 -16.62 16.02
N MET A 117 -13.68 -16.41 17.11
CA MET A 117 -13.12 -17.48 17.94
C MET A 117 -13.03 -17.07 19.41
N SER A 118 -13.25 -18.01 20.33
CA SER A 118 -13.03 -17.80 21.76
C SER A 118 -11.75 -18.51 22.21
N ALA A 119 -10.72 -17.75 22.56
CA ALA A 119 -9.49 -18.28 23.15
C ALA A 119 -9.28 -17.71 24.58
N PRO A 120 -8.57 -18.44 25.46
CA PRO A 120 -8.12 -17.92 26.76
C PRO A 120 -7.35 -16.59 26.64
N LYS A 121 -7.54 -15.67 27.60
CA LYS A 121 -6.83 -14.38 27.68
C LYS A 121 -5.30 -14.46 27.45
N PRO A 122 -4.56 -15.41 28.05
CA PRO A 122 -3.10 -15.51 27.85
C PRO A 122 -2.68 -15.75 26.39
N ILE A 123 -3.54 -16.38 25.58
CA ILE A 123 -3.24 -16.65 24.16
C ILE A 123 -3.45 -15.39 23.34
N TRP A 124 -4.48 -14.60 23.65
CA TRP A 124 -4.69 -13.30 23.01
C TRP A 124 -3.51 -12.38 23.25
N ASP A 125 -2.94 -12.37 24.45
CA ASP A 125 -1.79 -11.52 24.78
C ASP A 125 -0.54 -11.95 24.00
N ARG A 126 -0.30 -13.27 23.88
CA ARG A 126 0.76 -13.81 23.02
C ARG A 126 0.53 -13.50 21.54
N LEU A 127 -0.72 -13.57 21.08
CA LEU A 127 -1.11 -13.25 19.71
C LEU A 127 -0.82 -11.78 19.40
N ASN A 128 -1.26 -10.88 20.28
CA ASN A 128 -1.02 -9.45 20.15
C ASN A 128 0.46 -9.11 20.21
N LEU A 129 1.22 -9.71 21.14
CA LEU A 129 2.67 -9.56 21.19
C LEU A 129 3.34 -10.02 19.89
N SER A 130 2.90 -11.14 19.33
CA SER A 130 3.43 -11.64 18.05
C SER A 130 3.17 -10.65 16.91
N TRP A 131 1.99 -10.03 16.86
CA TRP A 131 1.67 -8.98 15.89
C TRP A 131 2.53 -7.72 16.09
N ILE A 132 2.73 -7.27 17.34
CA ILE A 132 3.61 -6.13 17.67
C ILE A 132 5.02 -6.39 17.15
N VAL A 133 5.58 -7.56 17.48
CA VAL A 133 6.93 -7.97 17.06
C VAL A 133 7.00 -8.10 15.54
N PHE A 134 6.01 -8.70 14.91
CA PHE A 134 5.97 -8.86 13.45
C PHE A 134 5.98 -7.51 12.73
N PHE A 135 5.13 -6.55 13.13
CA PHE A 135 5.11 -5.22 12.53
C PHE A 135 6.41 -4.44 12.81
N ALA A 136 6.99 -4.56 14.01
CA ALA A 136 8.28 -3.96 14.31
C ALA A 136 9.39 -4.50 13.40
N LEU A 137 9.48 -5.83 13.27
CA LEU A 137 10.45 -6.52 12.41
C LEU A 137 10.23 -6.19 10.93
N MET A 138 8.98 -6.10 10.47
CA MET A 138 8.65 -5.70 9.10
C MET A 138 9.10 -4.26 8.80
N GLY A 139 8.89 -3.34 9.75
CA GLY A 139 9.40 -1.97 9.63
C GLY A 139 10.93 -1.91 9.54
N CYS A 140 11.63 -2.68 10.38
CA CYS A 140 13.08 -2.81 10.37
C CYS A 140 13.60 -3.47 9.08
N ALA A 141 12.98 -4.57 8.64
CA ALA A 141 13.37 -5.28 7.43
C ALA A 141 13.16 -4.41 6.18
N ASN A 142 12.03 -3.70 6.08
CA ASN A 142 11.81 -2.75 4.98
C ASN A 142 12.86 -1.63 4.96
N LEU A 143 13.22 -1.09 6.13
CA LEU A 143 14.25 -0.04 6.22
C LEU A 143 15.65 -0.58 5.88
N TYR A 144 15.96 -1.79 6.35
CA TYR A 144 17.23 -2.47 6.06
C TYR A 144 17.39 -2.70 4.56
N VAL A 145 16.35 -3.24 3.91
CA VAL A 145 16.34 -3.47 2.46
C VAL A 145 16.41 -2.15 1.70
N ALA A 146 15.67 -1.13 2.13
CA ALA A 146 15.69 0.19 1.52
C ALA A 146 17.06 0.89 1.60
N ARG A 147 17.87 0.61 2.63
CA ARG A 147 19.20 1.23 2.81
C ARG A 147 20.34 0.46 2.15
N HIS A 148 20.25 -0.86 2.07
CA HIS A 148 21.39 -1.70 1.62
C HIS A 148 21.24 -2.25 0.20
N TYR A 149 20.04 -2.22 -0.38
CA TYR A 149 19.77 -2.82 -1.69
C TYR A 149 19.24 -1.79 -2.69
N SER A 150 19.34 -2.15 -3.97
CA SER A 150 18.78 -1.36 -5.07
C SER A 150 17.25 -1.30 -5.01
N GLU A 151 16.69 -0.27 -5.63
CA GLU A 151 15.24 -0.05 -5.70
C GLU A 151 14.49 -1.25 -6.30
N SER A 152 15.06 -1.92 -7.30
CA SER A 152 14.46 -3.12 -7.89
C SER A 152 14.34 -4.28 -6.89
N THR A 153 15.36 -4.47 -6.06
CA THR A 153 15.33 -5.45 -4.96
C THR A 153 14.35 -5.03 -3.88
N TRP A 154 14.26 -3.73 -3.56
CA TRP A 154 13.27 -3.23 -2.60
C TRP A 154 11.83 -3.42 -3.09
N VAL A 155 11.51 -3.16 -4.36
CA VAL A 155 10.18 -3.40 -4.92
C VAL A 155 9.84 -4.90 -4.89
N ASN A 156 10.77 -5.76 -5.25
CA ASN A 156 10.58 -7.22 -5.17
C ASN A 156 10.40 -7.69 -3.73
N PHE A 157 11.19 -7.16 -2.79
CA PHE A 157 11.00 -7.44 -1.37
C PHE A 157 9.63 -6.94 -0.89
N LYS A 158 9.20 -5.75 -1.33
CA LYS A 158 7.90 -5.20 -0.99
C LYS A 158 6.74 -6.01 -1.57
N MET A 159 6.84 -6.52 -2.80
CA MET A 159 5.77 -7.32 -3.40
C MET A 159 5.78 -8.77 -2.92
N PHE A 160 6.94 -9.45 -2.97
CA PHE A 160 7.02 -10.89 -2.72
C PHE A 160 7.57 -11.21 -1.33
N GLY A 161 8.54 -10.44 -0.84
CA GLY A 161 9.12 -10.65 0.49
C GLY A 161 8.12 -10.38 1.61
N THR A 162 7.38 -9.27 1.55
CA THR A 162 6.34 -8.95 2.55
C THR A 162 5.19 -9.96 2.51
N LEU A 163 4.78 -10.39 1.31
CA LEU A 163 3.75 -11.42 1.12
C LEU A 163 4.20 -12.77 1.70
N GLY A 164 5.45 -13.18 1.42
CA GLY A 164 6.03 -14.40 1.96
C GLY A 164 6.14 -14.36 3.48
N LEU A 165 6.63 -13.26 4.05
CA LEU A 165 6.71 -13.06 5.50
C LEU A 165 5.32 -13.06 6.16
N MET A 166 4.34 -12.42 5.52
CA MET A 166 2.95 -12.40 6.00
C MET A 166 2.32 -13.79 5.95
N LEU A 167 2.56 -14.56 4.88
CA LEU A 167 2.08 -15.94 4.77
C LEU A 167 2.67 -16.82 5.86
N VAL A 168 3.99 -16.80 6.05
CA VAL A 168 4.66 -17.57 7.11
C VAL A 168 4.12 -17.17 8.48
N PHE A 169 3.92 -15.88 8.72
CA PHE A 169 3.37 -15.38 9.97
C PHE A 169 1.94 -15.87 10.18
N VAL A 170 1.05 -15.73 9.19
CA VAL A 170 -0.35 -16.18 9.29
C VAL A 170 -0.43 -17.69 9.48
N LEU A 171 0.39 -18.48 8.79
CA LEU A 171 0.46 -19.93 9.00
C LEU A 171 0.92 -20.29 10.40
N ALA A 172 1.95 -19.61 10.93
CA ALA A 172 2.41 -19.79 12.30
C ALA A 172 1.33 -19.42 13.32
N GLN A 173 0.62 -18.30 13.11
CA GLN A 173 -0.52 -17.89 13.95
C GLN A 173 -1.66 -18.89 13.88
N SER A 174 -2.00 -19.36 12.67
CA SER A 174 -3.06 -20.35 12.44
C SER A 174 -2.72 -21.68 13.11
N ALA A 175 -1.48 -22.13 13.07
CA ALA A 175 -1.03 -23.35 13.75
C ALA A 175 -1.01 -23.21 15.27
N MET A 176 -0.77 -21.99 15.78
CA MET A 176 -0.87 -21.70 17.22
C MET A 176 -2.34 -21.68 17.67
N LEU A 177 -3.23 -21.12 16.84
CA LEU A 177 -4.66 -21.01 17.11
C LEU A 177 -5.43 -22.30 16.86
N SER A 178 -5.01 -23.16 15.93
CA SER A 178 -5.67 -24.44 15.63
C SER A 178 -5.72 -25.38 16.84
N LYS A 179 -4.81 -25.22 17.80
CA LYS A 179 -4.84 -25.93 19.08
C LYS A 179 -6.00 -25.52 20.00
N TYR A 180 -6.66 -24.41 19.70
CA TYR A 180 -7.71 -23.77 20.50
C TYR A 180 -9.00 -23.52 19.72
N ILE A 181 -8.99 -23.73 18.40
CA ILE A 181 -10.22 -23.84 17.63
C ILE A 181 -10.79 -25.21 18.01
N GLU A 182 -11.63 -25.21 19.05
CA GLU A 182 -12.52 -26.33 19.30
C GLU A 182 -13.30 -26.57 18.01
N GLU A 183 -13.21 -27.80 17.51
CA GLU A 183 -14.04 -28.33 16.45
C GLU A 183 -15.48 -28.26 16.97
N LYS A 184 -16.16 -27.14 16.66
CA LYS A 184 -17.60 -27.08 16.77
C LYS A 184 -18.15 -28.03 15.72
N GLU A 185 -18.38 -29.27 16.13
CA GLU A 185 -19.38 -30.15 15.51
C GLU A 185 -20.74 -29.43 15.45
#